data_AF-A0A2E0CLE0-F1
#
_entry.id   AF-A0A2E0CLE0-F1
#
_cell.length_a   1.000
_cell.length_b   1.000
_cell.length_c   1.000
_cell.angle_alpha   90.00
_cell.angle_beta   90.00
_cell.angle_gamma   90.00
#
_symmetry.space_group_name_H-M   'P 1'
#
loop_
_entity.id
_entity.type
_entity.pdbx_description
1 polymer ?
#
loop_
_entity_poly.entity_id
_entity_poly.type
_entity_poly.pdbx_seq_one_letter_code
_entity_poly.pdbx_strand_id
1 'polypeptide(L)'
;MDFAYTTEQENLRQEVQAFIKENVTEEIRTEIEQFGSRQNRGSLTSDLYKKISDKGWIGISWPKEYGGQGGSRIDQYIVEEEF
;
A
#
# COMPACT_ATOMS: atom_id res chain seq x y z
N MET A 1 -5.96 -25.47 -12.91
CA MET A 1 -5.28 -24.24 -12.47
C MET A 1 -6.18 -23.61 -11.43
N ASP A 2 -5.61 -23.22 -10.30
CA ASP A 2 -6.31 -22.49 -9.25
C ASP A 2 -5.80 -21.04 -9.28
N PHE A 3 -6.73 -20.09 -9.33
CA PHE A 3 -6.45 -18.66 -9.41
C PHE A 3 -6.97 -17.92 -8.17
N ALA A 4 -7.51 -18.65 -7.19
CA ALA A 4 -7.94 -18.04 -5.95
C ALA A 4 -6.73 -17.58 -5.13
N TYR A 5 -6.91 -16.46 -4.43
CA TYR A 5 -5.94 -16.02 -3.43
C TYR A 5 -5.86 -17.03 -2.28
N THR A 6 -4.65 -17.17 -1.73
CA THR A 6 -4.47 -17.90 -0.48
C THR A 6 -5.16 -17.15 0.67
N THR A 7 -5.40 -17.82 1.79
CA THR A 7 -5.93 -17.16 2.99
C THR A 7 -5.06 -15.99 3.46
N GLU A 8 -3.74 -16.11 3.32
CA GLU A 8 -2.79 -15.05 3.68
C GLU A 8 -2.92 -13.83 2.76
N GLN A 9 -3.12 -14.06 1.47
CA GLN A 9 -3.33 -13.02 0.47
C GLN A 9 -4.69 -12.31 0.66
N GLU A 10 -5.74 -13.06 0.98
CA GLU A 10 -7.05 -12.46 1.28
C GLU A 10 -6.99 -11.63 2.58
N ASN A 11 -6.25 -12.09 3.58
CA ASN A 11 -6.02 -11.31 4.80
C ASN A 11 -5.25 -10.01 4.51
N LEU A 12 -4.20 -10.08 3.68
CA LEU A 12 -3.46 -8.89 3.24
C LEU A 12 -4.38 -7.90 2.54
N ARG A 13 -5.22 -8.39 1.61
CA ARG A 13 -6.20 -7.57 0.89
C ARG A 13 -7.15 -6.84 1.85
N GLN A 14 -7.71 -7.56 2.82
CA GLN A 14 -8.61 -6.97 3.83
C GLN A 14 -7.89 -5.96 4.72
N GLU A 15 -6.62 -6.21 5.07
CA GLU A 15 -5.81 -5.26 5.84
C GLU A 15 -5.58 -3.96 5.07
N VAL A 16 -5.24 -4.05 3.77
CA VAL A 16 -5.04 -2.87 2.91
C VAL A 16 -6.35 -2.08 2.76
N GLN A 17 -7.47 -2.76 2.52
CA GLN A 17 -8.79 -2.10 2.44
C GLN A 17 -9.17 -1.37 3.73
N ALA A 18 -8.97 -2.01 4.88
CA ALA A 18 -9.25 -1.41 6.18
C ALA A 18 -8.36 -0.19 6.42
N PHE A 19 -7.07 -0.30 6.10
CA PHE A 19 -6.12 0.80 6.21
C PHE A 19 -6.52 1.99 5.34
N ILE A 20 -6.89 1.75 4.07
CA ILE A 20 -7.32 2.79 3.14
C ILE A 20 -8.57 3.50 3.68
N LYS A 21 -9.56 2.74 4.14
CA LYS A 21 -10.79 3.29 4.71
C LYS A 21 -10.53 4.17 5.94
N GLU A 22 -9.56 3.82 6.76
CA GLU A 22 -9.23 4.56 7.98
C GLU A 22 -8.32 5.77 7.70
N ASN A 23 -7.39 5.66 6.75
CA ASN A 23 -6.29 6.61 6.60
C ASN A 23 -6.37 7.50 5.35
N VAL A 24 -7.18 7.16 4.35
CA VAL A 24 -7.36 7.95 3.13
C VAL A 24 -8.62 8.81 3.27
N THR A 25 -8.45 9.99 3.86
CA THR A 25 -9.53 10.99 3.99
C THR A 25 -9.74 11.75 2.69
N GLU A 26 -10.85 12.48 2.59
CA GLU A 26 -11.19 13.29 1.41
C GLU A 26 -10.16 14.41 1.16
N GLU A 27 -9.55 14.96 2.22
CA GLU A 27 -8.48 15.95 2.10
C GLU A 27 -7.23 15.35 1.45
N ILE A 28 -6.89 14.10 1.79
CA ILE A 28 -5.77 13.40 1.17
C ILE A 28 -6.08 13.09 -0.29
N ARG A 29 -7.30 12.64 -0.62
CA ARG A 29 -7.71 12.44 -2.03
C ARG A 29 -7.56 13.72 -2.84
N THR A 30 -8.06 14.83 -2.29
CA THR A 30 -7.96 16.15 -2.92
C THR A 30 -6.51 16.56 -3.15
N GLU A 31 -5.63 16.33 -2.16
CA GLU A 31 -4.21 16.64 -2.27
C GLU A 31 -3.52 15.76 -3.33
N ILE A 32 -3.83 14.46 -3.37
CA ILE A 32 -3.29 13.54 -4.38
C ILE A 32 -3.67 13.99 -5.79
N GLU A 33 -4.94 14.35 -6.01
CA GLU A 33 -5.43 14.84 -7.31
C GLU A 33 -4.77 16.15 -7.74
N GLN A 34 -4.54 17.07 -6.80
CA GLN A 34 -3.93 18.37 -7.09
C GLN A 34 -2.45 18.26 -7.45
N PHE A 35 -1.70 17.40 -6.76
CA PHE A 35 -0.25 17.37 -6.88
C PHE A 35 0.27 16.28 -7.82
N GLY A 36 -0.52 15.24 -8.08
CA GLY A 36 -0.39 14.27 -9.19
C GLY A 36 0.91 13.47 -9.31
N SER A 37 1.97 13.83 -8.60
CA SER A 37 3.31 13.25 -8.74
C SER A 37 3.95 12.94 -7.39
N ARG A 38 4.87 11.97 -7.39
CA ARG A 38 5.65 11.61 -6.19
C ARG A 38 6.56 12.75 -5.72
N GLN A 39 6.88 13.71 -6.58
CA GLN A 39 7.88 14.75 -6.33
C GLN A 39 7.30 16.03 -5.72
N ASN A 40 5.98 16.24 -5.80
CA ASN A 40 5.34 17.47 -5.33
C ASN A 40 4.20 17.20 -4.33
N ARG A 41 4.30 16.13 -3.53
CA ARG A 41 3.25 15.77 -2.56
C ARG A 41 3.16 16.78 -1.43
N GLY A 42 1.95 17.15 -1.03
CA GLY A 42 1.73 17.92 0.18
C GLY A 42 2.02 17.11 1.45
N SER A 43 1.88 17.77 2.61
CA SER A 43 2.22 17.16 3.90
C SER A 43 1.31 16.00 4.26
N LEU A 44 0.03 16.06 3.90
CA LEU A 44 -0.96 15.03 4.26
C LEU A 44 -0.67 13.71 3.54
N THR A 45 -0.42 13.78 2.24
CA THR A 45 -0.01 12.67 1.40
C THR A 45 1.34 12.13 1.88
N SER A 46 2.28 13.01 2.24
CA SER A 46 3.58 12.57 2.77
C SER A 46 3.44 11.75 4.06
N ASP A 47 2.57 12.17 4.97
CA ASP A 47 2.30 11.44 6.21
C ASP A 47 1.55 10.12 5.97
N LEU A 48 0.64 10.07 4.98
CA LEU A 48 0.03 8.81 4.53
C LEU A 48 1.11 7.83 4.05
N TYR A 49 2.04 8.27 3.20
CA TYR A 49 3.11 7.40 2.69
C TYR A 49 4.07 6.91 3.78
N LYS A 50 4.29 7.69 4.85
CA LYS A 50 5.03 7.21 6.03
C LYS A 50 4.29 6.04 6.69
N LYS A 51 2.98 6.16 6.93
CA LYS A 51 2.17 5.07 7.49
C LYS A 51 2.21 3.80 6.62
N ILE A 52 2.15 3.95 5.29
CA ILE A 52 2.29 2.84 4.34
C ILE A 52 3.69 2.21 4.43
N SER A 53 4.73 3.03 4.58
CA SER A 53 6.11 2.57 4.78
C SER A 53 6.29 1.81 6.09
N ASP A 54 5.67 2.28 7.18
CA ASP A 54 5.73 1.64 8.51
C ASP A 54 5.08 0.25 8.51
N LYS A 55 4.08 0.05 7.63
CA LYS A 55 3.48 -1.26 7.34
C LYS A 55 4.36 -2.17 6.47
N GLY A 56 5.44 -1.64 5.89
CA GLY A 56 6.34 -2.38 5.02
C GLY A 56 5.81 -2.63 3.60
N TRP A 57 4.70 -1.98 3.23
CA TRP A 57 4.00 -2.25 1.97
C TRP A 57 4.72 -1.70 0.73
N ILE A 58 5.54 -0.65 0.89
CA ILE A 58 6.34 -0.07 -0.21
C ILE A 58 7.33 -1.10 -0.81
N GLY A 59 7.83 -2.01 0.02
CA GLY A 59 8.82 -3.03 -0.36
C GLY A 59 8.35 -4.45 -0.02
N ILE A 60 7.05 -4.73 -0.10
CA ILE A 60 6.49 -5.98 0.40
C ILE A 60 7.11 -7.22 -0.27
N SER A 61 7.38 -7.16 -1.57
CA SER A 61 7.99 -8.24 -2.35
C SER A 61 9.52 -8.29 -2.28
N TRP A 62 10.16 -7.27 -1.71
CA TRP A 62 11.61 -7.23 -1.65
C TRP A 62 12.14 -8.17 -0.58
N PRO A 63 13.30 -8.82 -0.81
CA PRO A 63 13.94 -9.62 0.23
C PRO A 63 14.20 -8.83 1.51
N LYS A 64 14.11 -9.50 2.66
CA LYS A 64 14.31 -8.89 3.98
C LYS A 64 15.71 -8.30 4.16
N GLU A 65 16.72 -8.87 3.52
CA GLU A 65 18.10 -8.36 3.54
C GLU A 65 18.23 -6.94 2.94
N TYR A 66 17.27 -6.53 2.11
CA TYR A 66 17.19 -5.18 1.53
C TYR A 66 16.15 -4.29 2.23
N GLY A 67 15.62 -4.73 3.39
CA GLY A 67 14.61 -4.00 4.15
C GLY A 67 13.17 -4.20 3.67
N GLY A 68 12.92 -5.19 2.80
CA GLY A 68 11.56 -5.58 2.39
C GLY A 68 10.89 -6.58 3.33
N GLN A 69 9.72 -7.09 2.93
CA GLN A 69 8.96 -8.08 3.74
C GLN A 69 9.15 -9.53 3.28
N GLY A 70 9.79 -9.75 2.13
CA GLY A 70 10.00 -11.09 1.56
C GLY A 70 8.73 -11.74 1.01
N GLY A 71 7.70 -10.95 0.73
CA GLY A 71 6.44 -11.38 0.14
C GLY A 71 6.58 -11.76 -1.35
N SER A 72 5.51 -12.29 -1.89
CA SER A 72 5.42 -12.69 -3.29
C SER A 72 5.13 -11.50 -4.22
N ARG A 73 5.23 -11.73 -5.54
CA ARG A 73 4.77 -10.76 -6.54
C ARG A 73 3.25 -10.58 -6.53
N ILE A 74 2.50 -11.59 -6.08
CA ILE A 74 1.04 -11.48 -5.91
C ILE A 74 0.72 -10.59 -4.70
N ASP A 75 1.51 -10.66 -3.63
CA ASP A 75 1.30 -9.82 -2.45
C ASP A 75 1.53 -8.34 -2.79
N GLN A 76 2.56 -8.05 -3.61
CA GLN A 76 2.76 -6.72 -4.18
C GLN A 76 1.59 -6.29 -5.06
N TYR A 77 1.11 -7.16 -5.95
CA TYR A 77 -0.03 -6.86 -6.81
C TYR A 77 -1.28 -6.53 -5.99
N ILE A 78 -1.59 -7.29 -4.94
CA ILE A 78 -2.74 -7.04 -4.06
C ILE A 78 -2.66 -5.64 -3.43
N VAL A 79 -1.49 -5.27 -2.92
CA VAL A 79 -1.30 -3.93 -2.34
C VAL A 79 -1.48 -2.85 -3.41
N GLU A 80 -0.89 -3.02 -4.59
CA GLU A 80 -0.99 -2.05 -5.70
C GLU A 80 -2.40 -1.92 -6.28
N GLU A 81 -3.18 -3.00 -6.33
CA GLU A 81 -4.56 -3.01 -6.86
C GLU A 81 -5.54 -2.30 -5.93
N GLU A 82 -5.32 -2.35 -4.62
CA GLU A 82 -6.24 -1.76 -3.64
C GLU A 82 -6.01 -0.25 -3.42
N PHE A 83 -4.81 0.29 -3.68
CA PHE A 83 -4.45 1.72 -3.52
C PHE A 83 -4.80 2.59 -4.73
#